data_AF-A0A4Q0QFA6-F1
#
_entry.id   AF-A0A4Q0QFA6-F1
#
_cell.length_a   1.000
_cell.length_b   1.000
_cell.length_c   1.000
_cell.angle_alpha   90.00
_cell.angle_beta   90.00
_cell.angle_gamma   90.00
#
_symmetry.space_group_name_H-M   'P 1'
#
loop_
_entity.id
_entity.type
_entity.pdbx_description
1 polymer ?
#
loop_
_entity_poly.entity_id
_entity_poly.type
_entity_poly.pdbx_seq_one_letter_code
_entity_poly.pdbx_strand_id
1 'polypeptide(L)'
;MSRALRILVAVAALLGGVVSLSAAENAQLARGTAITDPDLLRRLDQSDALTIARLLWPEQNADVPLTTDLLFSSLPQLKAIPPAIEAEFDRYISRYKATYPAETIGVGEGLDAQLFDLANLRSRDTRFVLVGIVNRMDRAYVSEESCGEIRLIYRLARFESRPDGGKTATRLPMTLNLVMKARDARQTDGSGKPVSCAEIARRWLDNGDWQDLIGSRFSPNDAMLDRIETNVQVSVAPKSALHDFRSDYLLKVFKYDTATKQFEESTLENQIDRDRILADDALRRGFRDWLLAPENLREFDRGTVLIPEKFLAMAAVVPTPAGLDASALQPEFGMMQGEGKAEGRDDPVFSDDDVVGALKQAAARGIDLQNVRSVAGFQRRLNDVTCAGCHQTRGIGGFHFPGVDWLAGQPSNSAIVPASPHFFGDQVRRRDILTAFAAGKRPDFSRGFASRPQTRGSRELAGTEYQDGWGAHCSLQTAGSGTADKSFTSWSCAKGLTCQAAAASRRIGMCFIKTR
;
A
#
# COMPACT_ATOMS: atom_id res chain seq x y z
N MET A 1 -25.84 36.72 -23.24
CA MET A 1 -25.40 35.78 -22.17
C MET A 1 -25.25 36.55 -20.87
N SER A 2 -25.96 36.16 -19.81
CA SER A 2 -25.90 36.85 -18.51
C SER A 2 -24.52 36.69 -17.86
N ARG A 3 -24.12 37.64 -17.00
CA ARG A 3 -22.86 37.57 -16.24
C ARG A 3 -22.75 36.27 -15.42
N ALA A 4 -23.86 35.76 -14.89
CA ALA A 4 -23.91 34.49 -14.16
C ALA A 4 -23.55 33.28 -15.05
N LEU A 5 -24.00 33.26 -16.31
CA LEU A 5 -23.68 32.18 -17.24
C LEU A 5 -22.20 32.18 -17.66
N ARG A 6 -21.57 33.36 -17.76
CA ARG A 6 -20.13 33.48 -18.04
C ARG A 6 -19.26 33.03 -16.86
N ILE A 7 -19.71 33.28 -15.63
CA ILE A 7 -19.03 32.83 -14.40
C ILE A 7 -19.15 31.30 -14.27
N LEU A 8 -20.32 30.73 -14.54
CA LEU A 8 -20.52 29.27 -14.53
C LEU A 8 -19.68 28.54 -15.59
N VAL A 9 -19.57 29.09 -16.80
CA VAL A 9 -18.70 28.54 -17.85
C VAL A 9 -17.22 28.68 -17.49
N ALA A 10 -16.81 29.80 -16.87
CA ALA A 10 -15.43 29.98 -16.42
C ALA A 10 -15.06 29.04 -15.26
N VAL A 11 -15.98 28.81 -14.30
CA VAL A 11 -15.79 27.87 -13.18
C VAL A 11 -15.77 26.42 -13.68
N ALA A 12 -16.63 26.05 -14.64
CA ALA A 12 -16.61 24.73 -15.26
C ALA A 12 -15.33 24.49 -16.10
N ALA A 13 -14.83 25.51 -16.80
CA ALA A 13 -13.57 25.42 -17.54
C ALA A 13 -12.34 25.37 -16.62
N LEU A 14 -12.36 26.09 -15.49
CA LEU A 14 -11.28 26.06 -14.48
C LEU A 14 -11.28 24.71 -13.71
N LEU A 15 -12.44 24.18 -13.32
CA LEU A 15 -12.52 22.88 -12.64
C LEU A 15 -12.27 21.70 -13.60
N GLY A 16 -12.71 21.78 -14.86
CA GLY A 16 -12.39 20.78 -15.89
C GLY A 16 -10.91 20.76 -16.30
N GLY A 17 -10.25 21.91 -16.26
CA GLY A 17 -8.81 22.04 -16.53
C GLY A 17 -7.93 21.45 -15.43
N VAL A 18 -8.24 21.72 -14.15
CA VAL A 18 -7.43 21.26 -13.01
C VAL A 18 -7.45 19.72 -12.87
N VAL A 19 -8.60 19.08 -13.11
CA VAL A 19 -8.72 17.60 -13.04
C VAL A 19 -8.02 16.90 -14.21
N SER A 20 -8.02 17.52 -15.40
CA SER A 20 -7.32 16.98 -16.58
C SER A 20 -5.80 17.07 -16.46
N LEU A 21 -5.27 18.10 -15.78
CA LEU A 21 -3.86 18.25 -15.45
C LEU A 21 -3.37 17.14 -14.51
N SER A 22 -4.10 16.87 -13.42
CA SER A 22 -3.68 15.86 -12.43
C SER A 22 -3.61 14.44 -12.98
N ALA A 23 -4.48 14.07 -13.92
CA ALA A 23 -4.44 12.74 -14.55
C ALA A 23 -3.21 12.57 -15.48
N ALA A 24 -2.88 13.61 -16.24
CA ALA A 24 -1.70 13.63 -17.10
C ALA A 24 -0.39 13.66 -16.28
N GLU A 25 -0.36 14.44 -15.20
CA GLU A 25 0.76 14.48 -14.25
C GLU A 25 0.99 13.12 -13.58
N ASN A 26 -0.07 12.41 -13.17
CA ASN A 26 0.03 11.08 -12.57
C ASN A 26 0.60 10.02 -13.52
N ALA A 27 0.19 10.04 -14.79
CA ALA A 27 0.76 9.18 -15.81
C ALA A 27 2.25 9.48 -16.04
N GLN A 28 2.65 10.76 -15.98
CA GLN A 28 4.04 11.18 -16.07
C GLN A 28 4.87 10.77 -14.84
N LEU A 29 4.31 10.80 -13.64
CA LEU A 29 4.98 10.39 -12.40
C LEU A 29 5.27 8.90 -12.38
N ALA A 30 4.32 8.05 -12.80
CA ALA A 30 4.46 6.59 -12.83
C ALA A 30 5.29 6.05 -14.03
N ARG A 31 5.76 6.93 -14.91
CA ARG A 31 6.48 6.54 -16.13
C ARG A 31 7.73 5.73 -15.81
N GLY A 32 7.82 4.54 -16.41
CA GLY A 32 8.93 3.61 -16.28
C GLY A 32 9.00 2.88 -14.94
N THR A 33 8.01 3.06 -14.06
CA THR A 33 7.94 2.41 -12.73
C THR A 33 6.63 1.67 -12.50
N ALA A 34 5.58 1.98 -13.26
CA ALA A 34 4.34 1.22 -13.26
C ALA A 34 3.60 1.33 -14.61
N ILE A 35 2.75 0.34 -14.89
CA ILE A 35 1.84 0.32 -16.04
C ILE A 35 0.43 0.51 -15.51
N THR A 36 -0.15 1.66 -15.88
CA THR A 36 -1.49 2.11 -15.49
C THR A 36 -2.33 2.54 -16.70
N ASP A 37 -1.88 2.18 -17.91
CA ASP A 37 -2.63 2.44 -19.14
C ASP A 37 -3.82 1.45 -19.25
N PRO A 38 -5.08 1.94 -19.25
CA PRO A 38 -6.26 1.08 -19.26
C PRO A 38 -6.32 0.13 -20.46
N ASP A 39 -5.94 0.60 -21.66
CA ASP A 39 -6.06 -0.17 -22.90
C ASP A 39 -5.02 -1.28 -23.00
N LEU A 40 -3.81 -1.01 -22.51
CA LEU A 40 -2.76 -1.99 -22.39
C LEU A 40 -3.11 -3.05 -21.34
N LEU A 41 -3.56 -2.65 -20.15
CA LEU A 41 -3.96 -3.60 -19.10
C LEU A 41 -5.11 -4.49 -19.54
N ARG A 42 -6.13 -3.92 -20.20
CA ARG A 42 -7.22 -4.69 -20.82
C ARG A 42 -6.71 -5.71 -21.82
N ARG A 43 -5.79 -5.31 -22.72
CA ARG A 43 -5.20 -6.22 -23.71
C ARG A 43 -4.44 -7.37 -23.06
N LEU A 44 -3.64 -7.10 -22.02
CA LEU A 44 -2.88 -8.12 -21.29
C LEU A 44 -3.77 -9.09 -20.50
N ASP A 45 -4.90 -8.60 -19.99
CA ASP A 45 -5.91 -9.44 -19.32
C ASP A 45 -6.70 -10.30 -20.31
N GLN A 46 -7.13 -9.72 -21.43
CA GLN A 46 -8.01 -10.39 -22.41
C GLN A 46 -7.28 -11.33 -23.37
N SER A 47 -5.98 -11.10 -23.63
CA SER A 47 -5.15 -12.00 -24.45
C SER A 47 -4.61 -13.20 -23.67
N ASP A 48 -5.11 -13.41 -22.45
CA ASP A 48 -4.60 -14.39 -21.49
C ASP A 48 -3.09 -14.29 -21.21
N ALA A 49 -2.46 -13.15 -21.51
CA ALA A 49 -1.00 -13.02 -21.41
C ALA A 49 -0.52 -12.97 -19.94
N LEU A 50 -1.29 -12.31 -19.07
CA LEU A 50 -0.94 -12.09 -17.66
C LEU A 50 -2.11 -12.39 -16.71
N THR A 51 -2.96 -13.36 -17.04
CA THR A 51 -4.00 -13.80 -16.09
C THR A 51 -3.38 -14.68 -15.01
N ILE A 52 -4.03 -14.76 -13.83
CA ILE A 52 -3.56 -15.63 -12.74
C ILE A 52 -3.47 -17.08 -13.20
N ALA A 53 -4.44 -17.54 -13.99
CA ALA A 53 -4.47 -18.90 -14.52
C ALA A 53 -3.27 -19.17 -15.43
N ARG A 54 -2.97 -18.27 -16.39
CA ARG A 54 -1.80 -18.41 -17.27
C ARG A 54 -0.49 -18.49 -16.52
N LEU A 55 -0.34 -17.69 -15.46
CA LEU A 55 0.89 -17.58 -14.70
C LEU A 55 1.12 -18.77 -13.76
N LEU A 56 0.04 -19.39 -13.25
CA LEU A 56 0.13 -20.52 -12.33
C LEU A 56 -0.08 -21.88 -13.01
N TRP A 57 -0.65 -21.90 -14.21
CA TRP A 57 -0.90 -23.09 -15.00
C TRP A 57 -0.62 -22.87 -16.50
N PRO A 58 0.66 -22.69 -16.90
CA PRO A 58 1.07 -22.44 -18.29
C PRO A 58 0.55 -23.43 -19.33
N GLU A 59 0.43 -24.69 -18.95
CA GLU A 59 0.08 -25.80 -19.85
C GLU A 59 -1.41 -25.82 -20.21
N GLN A 60 -2.23 -25.05 -19.50
CA GLN A 60 -3.64 -24.91 -19.81
C GLN A 60 -3.80 -24.02 -21.06
N ASN A 61 -4.22 -24.63 -22.17
CA ASN A 61 -4.67 -23.91 -23.37
C ASN A 61 -6.13 -23.46 -23.14
N ALA A 62 -6.33 -22.31 -22.50
CA ALA A 62 -7.65 -21.71 -22.36
C ALA A 62 -7.61 -20.24 -22.78
N ASP A 63 -8.37 -19.88 -23.82
CA ASP A 63 -8.46 -18.51 -24.33
C ASP A 63 -9.31 -17.57 -23.44
N VAL A 64 -9.72 -18.02 -22.24
CA VAL A 64 -10.68 -17.32 -21.39
C VAL A 64 -10.19 -17.26 -19.94
N PRO A 65 -10.13 -16.06 -19.32
CA PRO A 65 -9.80 -15.92 -17.90
C PRO A 65 -10.78 -16.70 -17.00
N LEU A 66 -10.24 -17.41 -15.99
CA LEU A 66 -11.05 -18.19 -15.05
C LEU A 66 -11.91 -17.29 -14.14
N THR A 67 -13.15 -17.72 -13.93
CA THR A 67 -14.06 -17.23 -12.89
C THR A 67 -13.60 -17.72 -11.52
N THR A 68 -14.02 -17.07 -10.43
CA THR A 68 -13.48 -17.38 -9.10
C THR A 68 -13.78 -18.80 -8.62
N ASP A 69 -14.97 -19.33 -8.97
CA ASP A 69 -15.34 -20.72 -8.70
C ASP A 69 -14.34 -21.69 -9.35
N LEU A 70 -14.00 -21.50 -10.62
CA LEU A 70 -13.04 -22.33 -11.35
C LEU A 70 -11.60 -22.06 -10.90
N LEU A 71 -11.23 -20.80 -10.65
CA LEU A 71 -9.90 -20.41 -10.21
C LEU A 71 -9.50 -21.13 -8.93
N PHE A 72 -10.34 -21.07 -7.89
CA PHE A 72 -10.02 -21.67 -6.59
C PHE A 72 -10.30 -23.17 -6.53
N SER A 73 -11.17 -23.72 -7.39
CA SER A 73 -11.40 -25.18 -7.44
C SER A 73 -10.40 -25.93 -8.32
N SER A 74 -9.86 -25.28 -9.36
CA SER A 74 -9.00 -25.92 -10.37
C SER A 74 -7.51 -25.68 -10.14
N LEU A 75 -7.13 -24.60 -9.43
CA LEU A 75 -5.72 -24.31 -9.12
C LEU A 75 -5.37 -24.74 -7.69
N PRO A 76 -4.77 -25.93 -7.49
CA PRO A 76 -4.42 -26.41 -6.16
C PRO A 76 -3.42 -25.51 -5.44
N GLN A 77 -2.63 -24.71 -6.17
CA GLN A 77 -1.68 -23.75 -5.61
C GLN A 77 -2.37 -22.68 -4.75
N LEU A 78 -3.66 -22.38 -5.01
CA LEU A 78 -4.43 -21.33 -4.34
C LEU A 78 -5.32 -21.84 -3.20
N LYS A 79 -5.28 -23.14 -2.89
CA LYS A 79 -6.26 -23.80 -2.00
C LYS A 79 -6.34 -23.19 -0.60
N ALA A 80 -5.24 -22.62 -0.09
CA ALA A 80 -5.17 -22.06 1.25
C ALA A 80 -5.84 -20.67 1.36
N ILE A 81 -6.06 -19.97 0.24
CA ILE A 81 -6.48 -18.56 0.25
C ILE A 81 -7.92 -18.37 0.76
N PRO A 82 -8.95 -19.00 0.17
CA PRO A 82 -10.33 -18.84 0.64
C PRO A 82 -10.53 -19.19 2.12
N PRO A 83 -10.11 -20.36 2.64
CA PRO A 83 -10.35 -20.72 4.04
C PRO A 83 -9.62 -19.79 5.02
N ALA A 84 -8.43 -19.29 4.66
CA ALA A 84 -7.69 -18.36 5.51
C ALA A 84 -8.34 -16.97 5.57
N ILE A 85 -9.06 -16.54 4.53
CA ILE A 85 -9.87 -15.31 4.55
C ILE A 85 -11.15 -15.53 5.36
N GLU A 86 -11.86 -16.65 5.12
CA GLU A 86 -13.08 -17.01 5.85
C GLU A 86 -12.86 -17.03 7.36
N ALA A 87 -11.76 -17.63 7.83
CA ALA A 87 -11.41 -17.66 9.24
C ALA A 87 -11.20 -16.27 9.87
N GLU A 88 -10.70 -15.28 9.12
CA GLU A 88 -10.56 -13.90 9.62
C GLU A 88 -11.89 -13.16 9.62
N PHE A 89 -12.79 -13.43 8.67
CA PHE A 89 -14.15 -12.90 8.69
C PHE A 89 -14.91 -13.38 9.91
N ASP A 90 -14.81 -14.68 10.25
CA ASP A 90 -15.43 -15.23 11.46
C ASP A 90 -14.92 -14.51 12.72
N ARG A 91 -13.59 -14.35 12.85
CA ARG A 91 -12.99 -13.60 13.97
C ARG A 91 -13.44 -12.15 14.00
N TYR A 92 -13.48 -11.48 12.85
CA TYR A 92 -13.93 -10.09 12.73
C TYR A 92 -15.38 -9.96 13.21
N ILE A 93 -16.29 -10.81 12.73
CA ILE A 93 -17.71 -10.80 13.11
C ILE A 93 -17.87 -11.06 14.60
N SER A 94 -17.16 -12.04 15.17
CA SER A 94 -17.19 -12.32 16.61
C SER A 94 -16.74 -11.12 17.43
N ARG A 95 -15.63 -10.45 17.04
CA ARG A 95 -15.15 -9.24 17.72
C ARG A 95 -16.14 -8.09 17.59
N TYR A 96 -16.69 -7.87 16.40
CA TYR A 96 -17.68 -6.80 16.16
C TYR A 96 -18.89 -6.96 17.08
N LYS A 97 -19.48 -8.16 17.14
CA LYS A 97 -20.65 -8.45 18.00
C LYS A 97 -20.33 -8.29 19.49
N ALA A 98 -19.11 -8.57 19.90
CA ALA A 98 -18.69 -8.36 21.29
C ALA A 98 -18.52 -6.86 21.62
N THR A 99 -17.99 -6.06 20.68
CA THR A 99 -17.79 -4.62 20.86
C THR A 99 -19.09 -3.82 20.72
N TYR A 100 -19.96 -4.19 19.79
CA TYR A 100 -21.21 -3.51 19.46
C TYR A 100 -22.40 -4.48 19.51
N PRO A 101 -22.79 -5.00 20.69
CA PRO A 101 -23.81 -6.04 20.82
C PRO A 101 -25.22 -5.60 20.39
N ALA A 102 -25.47 -4.29 20.26
CA ALA A 102 -26.74 -3.73 19.82
C ALA A 102 -26.82 -3.48 18.30
N GLU A 103 -25.71 -3.61 17.58
CA GLU A 103 -25.64 -3.35 16.14
C GLU A 103 -25.77 -4.65 15.32
N THR A 104 -26.37 -4.53 14.14
CA THR A 104 -26.54 -5.61 13.17
C THR A 104 -25.34 -5.68 12.21
N ILE A 105 -24.90 -6.90 11.89
CA ILE A 105 -23.75 -7.14 10.99
C ILE A 105 -24.05 -8.31 10.05
N GLY A 106 -23.75 -8.14 8.76
CA GLY A 106 -24.02 -9.16 7.74
C GLY A 106 -23.90 -8.62 6.31
N VAL A 107 -24.26 -9.45 5.32
CA VAL A 107 -24.26 -9.06 3.90
C VAL A 107 -25.60 -8.43 3.54
N GLY A 108 -25.55 -7.29 2.85
CA GLY A 108 -26.72 -6.62 2.30
C GLY A 108 -26.94 -5.21 2.86
N GLU A 109 -27.77 -4.44 2.15
CA GLU A 109 -28.11 -3.08 2.53
C GLU A 109 -28.97 -3.05 3.82
N GLY A 110 -28.85 -1.94 4.57
CA GLY A 110 -29.69 -1.69 5.76
C GLY A 110 -29.16 -2.24 7.08
N LEU A 111 -28.01 -2.93 7.07
CA LEU A 111 -27.31 -3.37 8.29
C LEU A 111 -26.37 -2.27 8.81
N ASP A 112 -26.15 -2.23 10.13
CA ASP A 112 -25.27 -1.25 10.78
C ASP A 112 -23.80 -1.43 10.37
N ALA A 113 -23.38 -2.68 10.15
CA ALA A 113 -22.14 -3.03 9.46
C ALA A 113 -22.41 -3.98 8.29
N GLN A 114 -22.14 -3.50 7.09
CA GLN A 114 -22.33 -4.25 5.84
C GLN A 114 -21.04 -4.98 5.49
N LEU A 115 -21.09 -6.30 5.43
CA LEU A 115 -19.97 -7.17 5.10
C LEU A 115 -19.82 -7.34 3.59
N PHE A 116 -18.57 -7.54 3.17
CA PHE A 116 -18.29 -8.10 1.86
C PHE A 116 -18.84 -9.52 1.74
N ASP A 117 -19.54 -9.79 0.65
CA ASP A 117 -20.10 -11.10 0.37
C ASP A 117 -19.02 -12.07 -0.14
N LEU A 118 -18.58 -12.97 0.75
CA LEU A 118 -17.59 -14.00 0.46
C LEU A 118 -18.05 -15.00 -0.62
N ALA A 119 -19.35 -15.09 -0.92
CA ALA A 119 -19.83 -15.92 -2.03
C ALA A 119 -19.25 -15.48 -3.39
N ASN A 120 -18.81 -14.21 -3.50
CA ASN A 120 -18.11 -13.72 -4.69
C ASN A 120 -16.75 -14.40 -4.94
N LEU A 121 -16.17 -15.11 -3.97
CA LEU A 121 -14.96 -15.92 -4.17
C LEU A 121 -15.25 -17.33 -4.71
N ARG A 122 -16.52 -17.71 -4.82
CA ARG A 122 -16.97 -19.01 -5.31
C ARG A 122 -18.03 -18.85 -6.40
N SER A 123 -18.02 -17.73 -7.12
CA SER A 123 -19.05 -17.37 -8.08
C SER A 123 -18.55 -17.51 -9.51
N ARG A 124 -19.40 -18.08 -10.37
CA ARG A 124 -19.24 -18.12 -11.83
C ARG A 124 -19.39 -16.74 -12.49
N ASP A 125 -19.92 -15.76 -11.76
CA ASP A 125 -20.17 -14.42 -12.27
C ASP A 125 -19.06 -13.44 -11.87
N THR A 126 -18.02 -13.90 -11.17
CA THR A 126 -16.92 -13.03 -10.73
C THR A 126 -15.57 -13.56 -11.22
N ARG A 127 -14.61 -12.65 -11.43
CA ARG A 127 -13.20 -12.99 -11.69
C ARG A 127 -12.27 -11.86 -11.27
N PHE A 128 -10.99 -12.19 -11.15
CA PHE A 128 -9.93 -11.21 -10.99
C PHE A 128 -9.53 -10.62 -12.35
N VAL A 129 -9.46 -9.30 -12.45
CA VAL A 129 -9.06 -8.53 -13.64
C VAL A 129 -7.75 -7.79 -13.38
N LEU A 130 -6.80 -7.80 -14.31
CA LEU A 130 -5.53 -7.07 -14.16
C LEU A 130 -5.78 -5.56 -14.18
N VAL A 131 -5.43 -4.84 -13.12
CA VAL A 131 -5.68 -3.39 -12.97
C VAL A 131 -4.42 -2.55 -12.80
N GLY A 132 -3.25 -3.18 -12.73
CA GLY A 132 -1.97 -2.50 -12.73
C GLY A 132 -0.79 -3.44 -12.63
N ILE A 133 0.36 -2.96 -13.10
CA ILE A 133 1.66 -3.63 -12.94
C ILE A 133 2.62 -2.64 -12.31
N VAL A 134 3.31 -3.03 -11.25
CA VAL A 134 4.22 -2.15 -10.52
C VAL A 134 5.61 -2.76 -10.45
N ASN A 135 6.61 -2.03 -10.94
CA ASN A 135 8.00 -2.33 -10.70
C ASN A 135 8.36 -1.95 -9.26
N ARG A 136 8.90 -2.93 -8.53
CA ARG A 136 9.38 -2.78 -7.16
C ARG A 136 10.85 -3.19 -7.05
N MET A 137 11.69 -2.81 -8.01
CA MET A 137 13.15 -2.95 -7.89
C MET A 137 13.71 -2.13 -6.72
N ASP A 138 12.95 -1.17 -6.18
CA ASP A 138 13.23 -0.52 -4.89
C ASP A 138 13.26 -1.49 -3.70
N ARG A 139 12.81 -2.73 -3.89
CA ARG A 139 12.86 -3.83 -2.91
C ARG A 139 14.10 -4.71 -2.99
N ALA A 140 15.04 -4.42 -3.90
CA ALA A 140 16.25 -5.23 -4.05
C ALA A 140 17.12 -5.28 -2.78
N TYR A 141 16.91 -4.40 -1.79
CA TYR A 141 17.57 -4.51 -0.47
C TYR A 141 17.17 -5.76 0.32
N VAL A 142 16.07 -6.43 -0.04
CA VAL A 142 15.64 -7.70 0.57
C VAL A 142 16.31 -8.89 -0.06
N SER A 143 16.51 -8.84 -1.38
CA SER A 143 17.30 -9.82 -2.13
C SER A 143 17.94 -9.13 -3.32
N GLU A 144 19.25 -8.93 -3.27
CA GLU A 144 20.00 -8.30 -4.36
C GLU A 144 19.98 -9.19 -5.61
N GLU A 145 19.95 -10.52 -5.44
CA GLU A 145 19.91 -11.49 -6.54
C GLU A 145 18.62 -11.44 -7.35
N SER A 146 17.48 -11.12 -6.74
CA SER A 146 16.21 -10.99 -7.47
C SER A 146 16.07 -9.66 -8.21
N CYS A 147 16.99 -8.72 -7.99
CA CYS A 147 16.86 -7.32 -8.42
C CYS A 147 15.60 -6.62 -7.88
N GLY A 148 14.95 -7.16 -6.84
CA GLY A 148 13.68 -6.70 -6.30
C GLY A 148 12.47 -7.51 -6.80
N GLU A 149 11.33 -6.85 -6.96
CA GLU A 149 10.04 -7.51 -7.20
C GLU A 149 9.27 -6.83 -8.35
N ILE A 150 8.35 -7.56 -8.98
CA ILE A 150 7.29 -7.05 -9.85
C ILE A 150 5.94 -7.47 -9.24
N ARG A 151 4.98 -6.55 -9.19
CA ARG A 151 3.63 -6.83 -8.67
C ARG A 151 2.61 -6.72 -9.78
N LEU A 152 1.89 -7.82 -10.02
CA LEU A 152 0.70 -7.86 -10.86
C LEU A 152 -0.51 -7.70 -9.94
N ILE A 153 -1.24 -6.61 -10.12
CA ILE A 153 -2.34 -6.23 -9.23
C ILE A 153 -3.65 -6.53 -9.94
N TYR A 154 -4.46 -7.38 -9.32
CA TYR A 154 -5.76 -7.75 -9.82
C TYR A 154 -6.87 -7.22 -8.92
N ARG A 155 -7.99 -6.83 -9.52
CA ARG A 155 -9.21 -6.43 -8.82
C ARG A 155 -10.30 -7.47 -9.05
N LEU A 156 -11.04 -7.83 -8.01
CA LEU A 156 -12.23 -8.65 -8.19
C LEU A 156 -13.33 -7.84 -8.90
N ALA A 157 -13.95 -8.41 -9.93
CA ALA A 157 -15.09 -7.81 -10.63
C ALA A 157 -16.20 -8.84 -10.83
N ARG A 158 -17.44 -8.37 -10.73
CA ARG A 158 -18.66 -9.13 -11.01
C ARG A 158 -19.19 -8.76 -12.38
N PHE A 159 -19.51 -9.75 -13.19
CA PHE A 159 -20.00 -9.64 -14.56
C PHE A 159 -21.44 -10.13 -14.59
N GLU A 160 -22.36 -9.25 -14.94
CA GLU A 160 -23.79 -9.55 -14.98
C GLU A 160 -24.29 -9.40 -16.41
N SER A 161 -25.14 -10.35 -16.83
CA SER A 161 -25.84 -10.23 -18.10
C SER A 161 -27.07 -9.36 -17.90
N ARG A 162 -27.20 -8.32 -18.72
CA ARG A 162 -28.38 -7.46 -18.74
C ARG A 162 -29.51 -8.13 -19.53
N PRO A 163 -30.78 -7.80 -19.23
CA PRO A 163 -31.94 -8.28 -19.99
C PRO A 163 -31.91 -7.93 -21.49
N ASP A 164 -31.20 -6.87 -21.87
CA ASP A 164 -31.01 -6.43 -23.26
C ASP A 164 -29.90 -7.18 -24.01
N GLY A 165 -29.28 -8.18 -23.36
CA GLY A 165 -28.14 -8.93 -23.91
C GLY A 165 -26.79 -8.25 -23.69
N GLY A 166 -26.75 -7.05 -23.10
CA GLY A 166 -25.51 -6.39 -22.70
C GLY A 166 -24.84 -7.09 -21.51
N LYS A 167 -23.58 -6.76 -21.23
CA LYS A 167 -22.90 -7.18 -19.98
C LYS A 167 -22.51 -5.95 -19.17
N THR A 168 -22.80 -5.98 -17.87
CA THR A 168 -22.28 -5.02 -16.89
C THR A 168 -21.14 -5.64 -16.11
N ALA A 169 -20.15 -4.81 -15.78
CA ALA A 169 -19.09 -5.19 -14.88
C ALA A 169 -19.08 -4.22 -13.69
N THR A 170 -19.07 -4.77 -12.47
CA THR A 170 -19.02 -4.03 -11.22
C THR A 170 -17.77 -4.43 -10.46
N ARG A 171 -16.92 -3.47 -10.10
CA ARG A 171 -15.72 -3.73 -9.29
C ARG A 171 -16.12 -4.01 -7.85
N LEU A 172 -15.64 -5.12 -7.32
CA LEU A 172 -15.82 -5.51 -5.92
C LEU A 172 -14.62 -5.06 -5.09
N PRO A 173 -14.78 -4.77 -3.79
CA PRO A 173 -13.73 -4.16 -2.97
C PRO A 173 -12.68 -5.16 -2.46
N MET A 174 -12.07 -5.88 -3.40
CA MET A 174 -11.00 -6.83 -3.13
C MET A 174 -9.90 -6.75 -4.19
N THR A 175 -8.65 -6.67 -3.77
CA THR A 175 -7.48 -6.84 -4.64
C THR A 175 -6.68 -8.08 -4.27
N LEU A 176 -6.05 -8.67 -5.28
CA LEU A 176 -5.08 -9.74 -5.17
C LEU A 176 -3.82 -9.30 -5.91
N ASN A 177 -2.68 -9.27 -5.23
CA ASN A 177 -1.38 -9.03 -5.85
C ASN A 177 -0.68 -10.36 -6.04
N LEU A 178 -0.29 -10.71 -7.26
CA LEU A 178 0.71 -11.74 -7.49
C LEU A 178 2.08 -11.06 -7.54
N VAL A 179 2.92 -11.37 -6.56
CA VAL A 179 4.27 -10.83 -6.45
C VAL A 179 5.25 -11.85 -7.03
N MET A 180 6.06 -11.37 -7.96
CA MET A 180 7.13 -12.13 -8.58
C MET A 180 8.46 -11.44 -8.29
N LYS A 181 9.54 -12.21 -8.26
CA LYS A 181 10.90 -11.66 -8.33
C LYS A 181 11.05 -10.87 -9.64
N ALA A 182 11.84 -9.80 -9.63
CA ALA A 182 12.13 -9.08 -10.87
C ALA A 182 13.04 -9.89 -11.82
N ARG A 183 13.73 -10.90 -11.27
CA ARG A 183 14.65 -11.78 -12.01
C ARG A 183 14.83 -13.14 -11.33
N ASP A 184 14.97 -14.20 -12.13
CA ASP A 184 15.59 -15.47 -11.72
C ASP A 184 17.10 -15.35 -11.96
N ALA A 185 17.94 -15.67 -10.97
CA ALA A 185 19.39 -15.60 -11.10
C ALA A 185 19.95 -16.41 -12.29
N ARG A 186 19.21 -17.42 -12.77
CA ARG A 186 19.57 -18.26 -13.94
C ARG A 186 19.06 -17.70 -15.27
N GLN A 187 18.31 -16.60 -15.25
CA GLN A 187 17.71 -16.00 -16.43
C GLN A 187 18.80 -15.47 -17.36
N THR A 188 18.70 -15.83 -18.64
CA THR A 188 19.58 -15.35 -19.71
C THR A 188 18.80 -14.57 -20.75
N ASP A 189 19.46 -13.63 -21.43
CA ASP A 189 18.91 -12.89 -22.56
C ASP A 189 18.94 -13.74 -23.85
N GLY A 190 18.42 -13.19 -24.96
CA GLY A 190 18.41 -13.86 -26.25
C GLY A 190 19.80 -14.19 -26.83
N SER A 191 20.88 -13.67 -26.23
CA SER A 191 22.27 -14.01 -26.58
C SER A 191 22.89 -15.07 -25.66
N GLY A 192 22.13 -15.57 -24.68
CA GLY A 192 22.59 -16.54 -23.69
C GLY A 192 23.38 -15.93 -22.53
N LYS A 193 23.43 -14.60 -22.40
CA LYS A 193 24.12 -13.92 -21.29
C LYS A 193 23.19 -13.72 -20.10
N PRO A 194 23.68 -13.80 -18.84
CA PRO A 194 22.86 -13.54 -17.67
C PRO A 194 22.21 -12.14 -17.73
N VAL A 195 20.91 -12.08 -17.46
CA VAL A 195 20.19 -10.80 -17.38
C VAL A 195 20.65 -10.06 -16.13
N SER A 196 21.12 -8.81 -16.27
CA SER A 196 21.56 -7.98 -15.13
C SER A 196 20.43 -7.09 -14.60
N CYS A 197 20.52 -6.66 -13.34
CA CYS A 197 19.58 -5.65 -12.80
C CYS A 197 19.63 -4.34 -13.62
N ALA A 198 20.79 -3.99 -14.16
CA ALA A 198 20.95 -2.82 -15.03
C ALA A 198 20.16 -2.94 -16.33
N GLU A 199 20.14 -4.13 -16.95
CA GLU A 199 19.34 -4.41 -18.14
C GLU A 199 17.84 -4.31 -17.84
N ILE A 200 17.38 -4.91 -16.74
CA ILE A 200 15.97 -4.84 -16.32
C ILE A 200 15.56 -3.38 -16.09
N ALA A 201 16.38 -2.62 -15.36
CA ALA A 201 16.10 -1.22 -15.08
C ALA A 201 16.03 -0.36 -16.36
N ARG A 202 16.93 -0.57 -17.33
CA ARG A 202 16.89 0.15 -18.63
C ARG A 202 15.58 -0.10 -19.37
N ARG A 203 15.15 -1.36 -19.50
CA ARG A 203 13.90 -1.71 -20.19
C ARG A 203 12.67 -1.05 -19.55
N TRP A 204 12.63 -1.00 -18.22
CA TRP A 204 11.57 -0.31 -17.49
C TRP A 204 11.60 1.20 -17.76
N LEU A 205 12.76 1.86 -17.65
CA LEU A 205 12.90 3.30 -17.89
C LEU A 205 12.55 3.71 -19.32
N ASP A 206 12.90 2.88 -20.30
CA ASP A 206 12.67 3.12 -21.73
C ASP A 206 11.21 2.84 -22.15
N ASN A 207 10.36 2.34 -21.23
CA ASN A 207 9.04 1.77 -21.54
C ASN A 207 9.11 0.76 -22.71
N GLY A 208 10.21 0.01 -22.79
CA GLY A 208 10.51 -0.92 -23.89
C GLY A 208 9.73 -2.23 -23.77
N ASP A 209 10.30 -3.33 -24.28
CA ASP A 209 9.70 -4.67 -24.18
C ASP A 209 9.80 -5.23 -22.73
N TRP A 210 8.97 -4.70 -21.83
CA TRP A 210 8.78 -5.21 -20.47
C TRP A 210 7.97 -6.51 -20.46
N GLN A 211 7.29 -6.85 -21.56
CA GLN A 211 6.50 -8.08 -21.69
C GLN A 211 7.40 -9.32 -21.61
N ASP A 212 8.58 -9.26 -22.24
CA ASP A 212 9.61 -10.29 -22.11
C ASP A 212 10.17 -10.41 -20.68
N LEU A 213 10.14 -9.33 -19.89
CA LEU A 213 10.63 -9.33 -18.50
C LEU A 213 9.63 -9.95 -17.51
N ILE A 214 8.33 -9.79 -17.77
CA ILE A 214 7.25 -10.29 -16.88
C ILE A 214 6.89 -11.75 -17.20
N GLY A 215 7.51 -12.35 -18.23
CA GLY A 215 7.27 -13.75 -18.60
C GLY A 215 6.04 -13.93 -19.50
N SER A 216 5.68 -12.94 -20.31
CA SER A 216 4.51 -13.09 -21.20
C SER A 216 4.77 -14.03 -22.40
N ARG A 217 6.02 -14.23 -22.82
CA ARG A 217 6.38 -15.23 -23.85
C ARG A 217 6.54 -16.65 -23.29
N PHE A 218 6.87 -16.76 -22.00
CA PHE A 218 7.01 -18.02 -21.28
C PHE A 218 6.53 -17.78 -19.85
N SER A 219 5.45 -18.45 -19.41
CA SER A 219 4.94 -18.30 -18.05
C SER A 219 6.08 -18.35 -17.03
N PRO A 220 6.02 -17.52 -15.98
CA PRO A 220 7.09 -17.45 -15.00
C PRO A 220 7.39 -18.85 -14.49
N ASN A 221 8.66 -19.21 -14.47
CA ASN A 221 9.05 -20.46 -13.81
C ASN A 221 8.72 -20.36 -12.32
N ASP A 222 8.53 -21.51 -11.65
CA ASP A 222 8.24 -21.56 -10.21
C ASP A 222 9.25 -20.74 -9.37
N ALA A 223 10.48 -20.56 -9.86
CA ALA A 223 11.52 -19.79 -9.16
C ALA A 223 11.27 -18.28 -9.13
N MET A 224 10.44 -17.75 -10.04
CA MET A 224 10.03 -16.34 -10.09
C MET A 224 8.88 -16.01 -9.15
N LEU A 225 8.04 -16.99 -8.80
CA LEU A 225 6.91 -16.80 -7.88
C LEU A 225 7.44 -16.52 -6.47
N ASP A 226 6.88 -15.50 -5.80
CA ASP A 226 7.29 -15.13 -4.45
C ASP A 226 6.13 -15.23 -3.45
N ARG A 227 5.05 -14.48 -3.67
CA ARG A 227 3.89 -14.47 -2.77
C ARG A 227 2.63 -13.92 -3.42
N ILE A 228 1.50 -14.18 -2.79
CA ILE A 228 0.23 -13.50 -3.04
C ILE A 228 -0.09 -12.60 -1.84
N GLU A 229 -0.52 -11.37 -2.10
CA GLU A 229 -0.99 -10.44 -1.07
C GLU A 229 -2.47 -10.14 -1.35
N THR A 230 -3.35 -10.27 -0.35
CA THR A 230 -4.77 -9.94 -0.49
C THR A 230 -5.12 -8.71 0.34
N ASN A 231 -6.05 -7.90 -0.17
CA ASN A 231 -6.68 -6.81 0.55
C ASN A 231 -8.18 -6.82 0.25
N VAL A 232 -8.99 -7.09 1.26
CA VAL A 232 -10.45 -7.21 1.16
C VAL A 232 -11.08 -6.17 2.08
N GLN A 233 -11.95 -5.31 1.56
CA GLN A 233 -12.84 -4.55 2.43
C GLN A 233 -13.76 -5.54 3.13
N VAL A 234 -13.54 -5.80 4.41
CA VAL A 234 -14.35 -6.74 5.20
C VAL A 234 -15.71 -6.15 5.48
N SER A 235 -15.75 -4.86 5.81
CA SER A 235 -16.99 -4.18 6.17
C SER A 235 -17.00 -2.71 5.78
N VAL A 236 -18.20 -2.17 5.66
CA VAL A 236 -18.51 -0.75 5.69
C VAL A 236 -19.53 -0.51 6.78
N ALA A 237 -19.21 0.35 7.74
CA ALA A 237 -20.13 0.79 8.78
C ALA A 237 -20.39 2.29 8.58
N PRO A 238 -21.64 2.69 8.27
CA PRO A 238 -22.04 4.09 8.22
C PRO A 238 -21.78 4.82 9.54
N LYS A 239 -21.83 6.16 9.50
CA LYS A 239 -21.76 6.94 10.74
C LYS A 239 -22.97 6.63 11.63
N SER A 240 -22.72 6.33 12.90
CA SER A 240 -23.74 6.09 13.92
C SER A 240 -23.51 6.96 15.16
N ALA A 241 -24.35 6.81 16.18
CA ALA A 241 -24.10 7.42 17.49
C ALA A 241 -22.95 6.74 18.25
N LEU A 242 -22.59 5.50 17.87
CA LEU A 242 -21.59 4.68 18.55
C LEU A 242 -20.19 4.84 17.94
N HIS A 243 -20.10 5.20 16.67
CA HIS A 243 -18.85 5.44 15.98
C HIS A 243 -19.01 6.31 14.72
N ASP A 244 -17.92 6.90 14.24
CA ASP A 244 -17.89 7.57 12.94
C ASP A 244 -17.96 6.57 11.77
N PHE A 245 -18.18 7.09 10.56
CA PHE A 245 -18.11 6.28 9.33
C PHE A 245 -16.76 5.57 9.23
N ARG A 246 -16.78 4.27 8.93
CA ARG A 246 -15.57 3.47 8.75
C ARG A 246 -15.75 2.39 7.69
N SER A 247 -14.65 1.99 7.09
CA SER A 247 -14.52 0.78 6.31
C SER A 247 -13.28 0.04 6.76
N ASP A 248 -13.41 -1.26 7.00
CA ASP A 248 -12.33 -2.09 7.53
C ASP A 248 -11.79 -3.00 6.43
N TYR A 249 -10.46 -3.14 6.36
CA TYR A 249 -9.77 -3.86 5.29
C TYR A 249 -8.88 -4.96 5.84
N LEU A 250 -9.14 -6.20 5.48
CA LEU A 250 -8.33 -7.36 5.84
C LEU A 250 -7.18 -7.51 4.87
N LEU A 251 -5.96 -7.52 5.41
CA LEU A 251 -4.73 -7.83 4.71
C LEU A 251 -4.24 -9.23 5.09
N LYS A 252 -3.87 -10.04 4.09
CA LYS A 252 -3.16 -11.32 4.28
C LYS A 252 -2.07 -11.52 3.24
N VAL A 253 -1.09 -12.36 3.58
CA VAL A 253 0.01 -12.76 2.70
C VAL A 253 0.10 -14.28 2.64
N PHE A 254 0.35 -14.81 1.45
CA PHE A 254 0.58 -16.23 1.21
C PHE A 254 1.90 -16.38 0.44
N LYS A 255 2.91 -16.98 1.05
CA LYS A 255 4.23 -17.15 0.45
C LYS A 255 4.24 -18.40 -0.42
N TYR A 256 4.87 -18.33 -1.59
CA TYR A 256 5.03 -19.48 -2.46
C TYR A 256 6.11 -20.42 -1.91
N ASP A 257 5.73 -21.67 -1.66
CA ASP A 257 6.64 -22.75 -1.33
C ASP A 257 6.98 -23.53 -2.61
N THR A 258 8.26 -23.53 -2.99
CA THR A 258 8.75 -24.18 -4.21
C THR A 258 8.77 -25.70 -4.12
N ALA A 259 8.79 -26.27 -2.91
CA ALA A 259 8.79 -27.72 -2.68
C ALA A 259 7.36 -28.29 -2.79
N THR A 260 6.38 -27.62 -2.18
CA THR A 260 4.97 -28.03 -2.24
C THR A 260 4.25 -27.47 -3.47
N LYS A 261 4.84 -26.47 -4.13
CA LYS A 261 4.28 -25.69 -5.24
C LYS A 261 2.96 -25.01 -4.86
N GLN A 262 2.87 -24.52 -3.63
CA GLN A 262 1.65 -23.97 -3.06
C GLN A 262 1.89 -22.58 -2.49
N PHE A 263 0.85 -21.75 -2.46
CA PHE A 263 0.87 -20.53 -1.67
C PHE A 263 0.36 -20.85 -0.26
N GLU A 264 1.22 -20.67 0.74
CA GLU A 264 0.97 -20.99 2.14
C GLU A 264 0.86 -19.71 2.96
N GLU A 265 -0.08 -19.68 3.92
CA GLU A 265 -0.29 -18.50 4.78
C GLU A 265 1.00 -18.10 5.49
N SER A 266 1.32 -16.80 5.50
CA SER A 266 2.55 -16.28 6.08
C SER A 266 2.32 -14.96 6.82
N THR A 267 3.37 -14.49 7.50
CA THR A 267 3.34 -13.19 8.16
C THR A 267 3.32 -12.04 7.14
N LEU A 268 2.66 -10.94 7.47
CA LEU A 268 2.72 -9.73 6.68
C LEU A 268 4.04 -9.02 6.97
N GLU A 269 4.80 -8.72 5.92
CA GLU A 269 6.09 -8.03 6.06
C GLU A 269 5.94 -6.75 6.89
N ASN A 270 6.72 -6.67 7.98
CA ASN A 270 6.76 -5.54 8.91
C ASN A 270 5.43 -5.17 9.59
N GLN A 271 4.37 -5.96 9.44
CA GLN A 271 3.15 -5.77 10.22
C GLN A 271 3.35 -6.30 11.65
N ILE A 272 3.60 -5.37 12.57
CA ILE A 272 3.83 -5.66 13.98
C ILE A 272 2.58 -6.35 14.58
N ASP A 273 2.78 -7.48 15.26
CA ASP A 273 1.77 -8.13 16.11
C ASP A 273 1.70 -7.42 17.46
N ARG A 274 1.10 -6.22 17.45
CA ARG A 274 0.98 -5.33 18.60
C ARG A 274 0.41 -6.06 19.81
N ASP A 275 -0.70 -6.76 19.64
CA ASP A 275 -1.42 -7.37 20.75
C ASP A 275 -0.60 -8.50 21.38
N ARG A 276 0.09 -9.33 20.58
CA ARG A 276 0.99 -10.36 21.10
C ARG A 276 2.19 -9.77 21.82
N ILE A 277 2.79 -8.71 21.29
CA ILE A 277 3.93 -8.02 21.92
C ILE A 277 3.53 -7.36 23.23
N LEU A 278 2.33 -6.78 23.32
CA LEU A 278 1.83 -6.18 24.55
C LEU A 278 1.42 -7.23 25.59
N ALA A 279 1.01 -8.44 25.16
CA ALA A 279 0.63 -9.51 26.07
C ALA A 279 1.78 -10.38 26.60
N ASP A 280 2.95 -10.39 25.94
CA ASP A 280 4.10 -11.23 26.29
C ASP A 280 5.34 -10.38 26.63
N ASP A 281 5.76 -10.39 27.89
CA ASP A 281 6.90 -9.59 28.37
C ASP A 281 8.24 -9.97 27.74
N ALA A 282 8.45 -11.25 27.41
CA ALA A 282 9.68 -11.68 26.75
C ALA A 282 9.71 -11.21 25.30
N LEU A 283 8.58 -11.30 24.61
CA LEU A 283 8.43 -10.77 23.26
C LEU A 283 8.56 -9.24 23.24
N ARG A 284 8.00 -8.56 24.24
CA ARG A 284 8.10 -7.11 24.46
C ARG A 284 9.54 -6.65 24.59
N ARG A 285 10.28 -7.20 25.56
CA ARG A 285 11.70 -6.89 25.76
C ARG A 285 12.51 -7.22 24.52
N GLY A 286 12.27 -8.39 23.92
CA GLY A 286 12.94 -8.80 22.69
C GLY A 286 12.73 -7.85 21.53
N PHE A 287 11.51 -7.32 21.34
CA PHE A 287 11.21 -6.36 20.28
C PHE A 287 11.86 -5.01 20.53
N ARG A 288 11.78 -4.51 21.77
CA ARG A 288 12.42 -3.25 22.18
C ARG A 288 13.93 -3.31 21.94
N ASP A 289 14.59 -4.31 22.53
CA ASP A 289 16.05 -4.44 22.49
C ASP A 289 16.55 -4.63 21.06
N TRP A 290 15.82 -5.40 20.24
CA TRP A 290 16.12 -5.56 18.82
C TRP A 290 15.95 -4.26 18.04
N LEU A 291 14.81 -3.56 18.14
CA LEU A 291 14.54 -2.38 17.31
C LEU A 291 15.46 -1.21 17.67
N LEU A 292 15.80 -1.05 18.95
CA LEU A 292 16.68 0.04 19.43
C LEU A 292 18.18 -0.24 19.20
N ALA A 293 18.55 -1.46 18.77
CA ALA A 293 19.94 -1.74 18.41
C ALA A 293 20.39 -0.83 17.25
N PRO A 294 21.61 -0.26 17.28
CA PRO A 294 22.02 0.79 16.33
C PRO A 294 21.83 0.48 14.85
N GLU A 295 22.14 -0.75 14.41
CA GLU A 295 21.97 -1.16 13.01
C GLU A 295 20.49 -1.26 12.62
N ASN A 296 19.65 -1.82 13.50
CA ASN A 296 18.22 -1.95 13.24
C ASN A 296 17.53 -0.58 13.28
N LEU A 297 17.92 0.30 14.20
CA LEU A 297 17.44 1.67 14.25
C LEU A 297 17.83 2.46 12.99
N ARG A 298 19.02 2.22 12.44
CA ARG A 298 19.44 2.80 11.15
C ARG A 298 18.54 2.34 10.02
N GLU A 299 18.28 1.03 9.89
CA GLU A 299 17.41 0.52 8.83
C GLU A 299 15.94 0.94 9.04
N PHE A 300 15.50 1.09 10.30
CA PHE A 300 14.18 1.60 10.66
C PHE A 300 14.03 3.07 10.25
N ASP A 301 15.02 3.90 10.56
CA ASP A 301 15.10 5.29 10.10
C ASP A 301 15.08 5.38 8.57
N ARG A 302 15.81 4.49 7.88
CA ARG A 302 15.88 4.43 6.42
C ARG A 302 14.66 3.78 5.77
N GLY A 303 13.78 3.15 6.55
CA GLY A 303 12.57 2.48 6.06
C GLY A 303 12.87 1.23 5.22
N THR A 304 14.01 0.60 5.50
CA THR A 304 14.55 -0.61 4.87
C THR A 304 14.67 -1.76 5.87
N VAL A 305 14.21 -1.57 7.11
CA VAL A 305 14.21 -2.60 8.14
C VAL A 305 13.34 -3.80 7.75
N LEU A 306 13.81 -4.99 8.10
CA LEU A 306 13.05 -6.23 8.03
C LEU A 306 12.85 -6.75 9.46
N ILE A 307 11.64 -6.58 9.98
CA ILE A 307 11.28 -7.01 11.32
C ILE A 307 11.22 -8.54 11.37
N PRO A 308 11.86 -9.20 12.35
CA PRO A 308 11.84 -10.65 12.48
C PRO A 308 10.42 -11.21 12.59
N GLU A 309 10.15 -12.32 11.90
CA GLU A 309 8.82 -12.96 11.82
C GLU A 309 8.17 -13.21 13.19
N LYS A 310 8.97 -13.49 14.23
CA LYS A 310 8.48 -13.67 15.61
C LYS A 310 7.79 -12.44 16.20
N PHE A 311 7.90 -11.27 15.60
CA PHE A 311 7.21 -10.04 16.00
C PHE A 311 6.05 -9.67 15.06
N LEU A 312 5.80 -10.47 14.02
CA LEU A 312 4.84 -10.14 12.97
C LEU A 312 3.52 -10.87 13.12
N ALA A 313 2.47 -10.24 12.60
CA ALA A 313 1.12 -10.79 12.51
C ALA A 313 0.90 -11.48 11.16
N MET A 314 -0.02 -12.46 11.13
CA MET A 314 -0.43 -13.18 9.90
C MET A 314 -1.66 -12.57 9.22
N ALA A 315 -2.37 -11.68 9.92
CA ALA A 315 -3.49 -10.91 9.40
C ALA A 315 -3.48 -9.51 10.03
N ALA A 316 -4.00 -8.52 9.30
CA ALA A 316 -4.28 -7.19 9.85
C ALA A 316 -5.62 -6.67 9.33
N VAL A 317 -6.42 -6.11 10.23
CA VAL A 317 -7.64 -5.36 9.87
C VAL A 317 -7.32 -3.87 9.98
N VAL A 318 -7.46 -3.18 8.86
CA VAL A 318 -7.08 -1.78 8.71
C VAL A 318 -8.34 -0.92 8.60
N PRO A 319 -8.70 -0.15 9.64
CA PRO A 319 -9.81 0.77 9.58
C PRO A 319 -9.44 2.01 8.75
N THR A 320 -10.35 2.46 7.88
CA THR A 320 -10.24 3.75 7.19
C THR A 320 -11.56 4.52 7.11
N PRO A 321 -11.54 5.86 7.18
CA PRO A 321 -10.37 6.68 7.46
C PRO A 321 -9.87 6.48 8.90
N ALA A 322 -8.57 6.34 9.08
CA ALA A 322 -7.95 6.50 10.39
C ALA A 322 -7.37 7.91 10.42
N GLY A 323 -7.78 8.70 11.41
CA GLY A 323 -7.22 10.03 11.61
C GLY A 323 -5.73 9.98 11.96
N LEU A 324 -5.12 11.16 12.09
CA LEU A 324 -3.74 11.31 12.57
C LEU A 324 -3.63 11.27 14.10
N ASP A 325 -4.75 11.01 14.78
CA ASP A 325 -4.89 11.02 16.23
C ASP A 325 -4.45 9.68 16.82
N ALA A 326 -3.81 9.73 17.99
CA ALA A 326 -3.45 8.52 18.73
C ALA A 326 -4.72 7.73 19.06
N SER A 327 -4.81 6.49 18.55
CA SER A 327 -5.99 5.65 18.67
C SER A 327 -5.61 4.19 18.65
N ALA A 328 -6.36 3.34 19.35
CA ALA A 328 -6.24 1.88 19.30
C ALA A 328 -6.36 1.29 17.88
N LEU A 329 -6.88 2.07 16.94
CA LEU A 329 -6.94 1.75 15.52
C LEU A 329 -5.56 1.79 14.85
N GLN A 330 -4.58 2.48 15.44
CA GLN A 330 -3.22 2.58 14.92
C GLN A 330 -2.34 1.44 15.43
N PRO A 331 -1.53 0.79 14.57
CA PRO A 331 -0.70 -0.36 14.92
C PRO A 331 0.29 -0.14 16.08
N GLU A 332 0.81 1.08 16.23
CA GLU A 332 1.78 1.44 17.26
C GLU A 332 1.16 1.83 18.61
N PHE A 333 -0.17 2.03 18.66
CA PHE A 333 -0.80 2.67 19.81
C PHE A 333 -0.59 1.90 21.11
N GLY A 334 -0.15 2.57 22.17
CA GLY A 334 0.11 1.91 23.46
C GLY A 334 1.45 1.17 23.50
N MET A 335 2.25 1.23 22.43
CA MET A 335 3.65 0.81 22.47
C MET A 335 4.56 1.91 23.02
N MET A 336 4.16 3.18 22.94
CA MET A 336 4.92 4.33 23.43
C MET A 336 4.48 4.77 24.83
N GLN A 337 5.40 5.36 25.60
CA GLN A 337 5.09 5.91 26.91
C GLN A 337 4.00 6.99 26.86
N GLY A 338 3.04 6.88 27.78
CA GLY A 338 1.93 7.82 27.89
C GLY A 338 0.75 7.53 26.96
N GLU A 339 0.91 6.64 25.98
CA GLU A 339 -0.19 6.09 25.21
C GLU A 339 -0.89 4.96 25.98
N GLY A 340 -2.16 4.69 25.68
CA GLY A 340 -2.87 3.57 26.30
C GLY A 340 -3.24 3.73 27.78
N LYS A 341 -2.97 4.88 28.42
CA LYS A 341 -3.48 5.19 29.78
C LYS A 341 -5.00 5.10 29.87
N ALA A 342 -5.70 5.45 28.80
CA ALA A 342 -7.15 5.28 28.67
C ALA A 342 -7.59 3.81 28.50
N GLU A 343 -6.68 2.90 28.16
CA GLU A 343 -6.89 1.44 28.07
C GLU A 343 -6.40 0.68 29.32
N GLY A 344 -6.01 1.39 30.39
CA GLY A 344 -5.55 0.77 31.64
C GLY A 344 -4.19 0.05 31.53
N ARG A 345 -3.37 0.38 30.52
CA ARG A 345 -2.01 -0.17 30.35
C ARG A 345 -0.98 0.89 30.77
N ASP A 346 -0.18 0.57 31.79
CA ASP A 346 0.87 1.46 32.34
C ASP A 346 2.30 1.01 31.98
N ASP A 347 2.46 0.02 31.10
CA ASP A 347 3.75 -0.60 30.76
C ASP A 347 4.04 -0.55 29.24
N PRO A 348 4.68 0.53 28.74
CA PRO A 348 4.95 0.71 27.32
C PRO A 348 6.07 -0.22 26.83
N VAL A 349 6.10 -0.47 25.52
CA VAL A 349 7.24 -1.17 24.89
C VAL A 349 8.47 -0.27 24.83
N PHE A 350 8.26 1.03 24.59
CA PHE A 350 9.31 2.04 24.46
C PHE A 350 9.03 3.21 25.41
N SER A 351 9.94 3.47 26.35
CA SER A 351 9.95 4.74 27.08
C SER A 351 10.57 5.86 26.24
N ASP A 352 10.27 7.11 26.60
CA ASP A 352 10.89 8.27 25.96
C ASP A 352 12.43 8.24 26.15
N ASP A 353 12.89 7.80 27.33
CA ASP A 353 14.30 7.67 27.66
C ASP A 353 14.99 6.56 26.85
N ASP A 354 14.31 5.43 26.59
CA ASP A 354 14.82 4.37 25.72
C ASP A 354 15.11 4.91 24.32
N VAL A 355 14.14 5.63 23.74
CA VAL A 355 14.27 6.18 22.38
C VAL A 355 15.34 7.27 22.35
N VAL A 356 15.32 8.22 23.29
CA VAL A 356 16.35 9.27 23.36
C VAL A 356 17.74 8.68 23.55
N GLY A 357 17.87 7.65 24.39
CA GLY A 357 19.11 6.91 24.61
C GLY A 357 19.62 6.26 23.32
N ALA A 358 18.75 5.56 22.59
CA ALA A 358 19.09 4.92 21.32
C ALA A 358 19.51 5.93 20.24
N LEU A 359 18.82 7.07 20.13
CA LEU A 359 19.18 8.15 19.20
C LEU A 359 20.57 8.74 19.53
N LYS A 360 20.86 8.98 20.81
CA LYS A 360 22.19 9.44 21.26
C LYS A 360 23.27 8.41 20.96
N GLN A 361 22.99 7.12 21.18
CA GLN A 361 23.93 6.05 20.90
C GLN A 361 24.23 5.92 19.41
N ALA A 362 23.21 6.03 18.55
CA ALA A 362 23.37 6.05 17.10
C ALA A 362 24.27 7.21 16.66
N ALA A 363 24.00 8.43 17.16
CA ALA A 363 24.81 9.61 16.87
C ALA A 363 26.27 9.45 17.34
N ALA A 364 26.49 8.92 18.55
CA ALA A 364 27.84 8.66 19.08
C ALA A 364 28.64 7.64 18.25
N ARG A 365 27.95 6.75 17.53
CA ARG A 365 28.54 5.78 16.59
C ARG A 365 28.70 6.32 15.17
N GLY A 366 28.38 7.61 14.94
CA GLY A 366 28.44 8.23 13.61
C GLY A 366 27.33 7.80 12.66
N ILE A 367 26.22 7.25 13.17
CA ILE A 367 25.04 6.93 12.36
C ILE A 367 24.24 8.21 12.14
N ASP A 368 24.16 8.67 10.89
CA ASP A 368 23.36 9.84 10.50
C ASP A 368 21.91 9.44 10.21
N LEU A 369 21.01 9.76 11.14
CA LEU A 369 19.58 9.52 11.01
C LEU A 369 18.92 10.59 10.14
N GLN A 370 18.20 10.17 9.12
CA GLN A 370 17.63 11.04 8.09
C GLN A 370 16.20 11.50 8.42
N ASN A 371 15.41 10.64 9.09
CA ASN A 371 13.98 10.83 9.29
C ASN A 371 13.60 10.88 10.79
N VAL A 372 14.09 9.94 11.59
CA VAL A 372 13.75 9.74 13.00
C VAL A 372 14.77 10.50 13.86
N ARG A 373 14.39 11.71 14.30
CA ARG A 373 15.25 12.63 15.08
C ARG A 373 14.63 13.05 16.42
N SER A 374 13.51 12.43 16.78
CA SER A 374 12.74 12.70 18.00
C SER A 374 11.88 11.47 18.35
N VAL A 375 11.37 11.42 19.58
CA VAL A 375 10.38 10.41 20.02
C VAL A 375 9.14 10.41 19.10
N ALA A 376 8.67 11.60 18.70
CA ALA A 376 7.53 11.73 17.80
C ALA A 376 7.81 11.13 16.40
N GLY A 377 9.02 11.35 15.87
CA GLY A 377 9.44 10.74 14.62
C GLY A 377 9.54 9.22 14.72
N PHE A 378 10.02 8.71 15.85
CA PHE A 378 10.12 7.27 16.11
C PHE A 378 8.73 6.62 16.14
N GLN A 379 7.81 7.17 16.92
CA GLN A 379 6.42 6.71 16.97
C GLN A 379 5.76 6.72 15.58
N ARG A 380 5.91 7.84 14.84
CA ARG A 380 5.34 7.93 13.49
C ARG A 380 5.94 6.88 12.56
N ARG A 381 7.22 6.57 12.68
CA ARG A 381 7.87 5.52 11.89
C ARG A 381 7.42 4.13 12.31
N LEU A 382 7.12 3.93 13.59
CA LEU A 382 6.60 2.66 14.13
C LEU A 382 5.23 2.33 13.54
N ASN A 383 4.39 3.35 13.33
CA ASN A 383 3.17 3.22 12.53
C ASN A 383 3.49 2.92 11.06
N ASP A 384 4.30 3.79 10.45
CA ASP A 384 4.58 3.84 9.01
C ASP A 384 5.26 2.57 8.47
N VAL A 385 5.99 1.85 9.30
CA VAL A 385 6.68 0.61 8.90
C VAL A 385 5.69 -0.54 8.68
N THR A 386 4.50 -0.47 9.28
CA THR A 386 3.47 -1.51 9.17
C THR A 386 2.61 -1.34 7.91
N CYS A 387 2.06 -2.45 7.40
CA CYS A 387 1.13 -2.41 6.27
C CYS A 387 -0.11 -1.55 6.62
N ALA A 388 -0.68 -1.79 7.80
CA ALA A 388 -1.85 -1.07 8.29
C ALA A 388 -1.60 0.44 8.40
N GLY A 389 -0.48 0.86 8.98
CA GLY A 389 -0.13 2.27 9.16
C GLY A 389 0.07 3.02 7.84
N CYS A 390 0.74 2.39 6.87
CA CYS A 390 0.85 2.94 5.51
C CYS A 390 -0.53 3.12 4.85
N HIS A 391 -1.42 2.11 4.96
CA HIS A 391 -2.76 2.15 4.38
C HIS A 391 -3.65 3.21 5.03
N GLN A 392 -3.51 3.44 6.34
CA GLN A 392 -4.21 4.48 7.09
C GLN A 392 -3.74 5.88 6.72
N THR A 393 -2.44 6.05 6.51
CA THR A 393 -1.81 7.36 6.38
C THR A 393 -2.17 8.07 5.07
N ARG A 394 -2.02 7.39 3.93
CA ARG A 394 -2.25 7.97 2.59
C ARG A 394 -2.73 6.90 1.59
N GLY A 395 -3.60 6.00 2.03
CA GLY A 395 -4.34 5.08 1.15
C GLY A 395 -5.57 5.74 0.52
N ILE A 396 -6.19 5.08 -0.47
CA ILE A 396 -7.52 5.41 -1.01
C ILE A 396 -8.47 4.31 -0.53
N GLY A 397 -9.32 4.63 0.44
CA GLY A 397 -10.24 3.66 1.05
C GLY A 397 -9.52 2.36 1.40
N GLY A 398 -8.49 2.42 2.24
CA GLY A 398 -7.75 1.23 2.65
C GLY A 398 -6.95 0.51 1.56
N PHE A 399 -6.81 1.06 0.35
CA PHE A 399 -5.93 0.52 -0.71
C PHE A 399 -4.75 1.46 -0.99
N HIS A 400 -3.56 0.89 -1.20
CA HIS A 400 -2.44 1.64 -1.78
C HIS A 400 -2.59 1.82 -3.30
N PHE A 401 -3.20 0.85 -3.97
CA PHE A 401 -3.43 0.85 -5.40
C PHE A 401 -4.78 0.19 -5.70
N PRO A 402 -5.89 0.95 -5.73
CA PRO A 402 -7.18 0.41 -6.14
C PRO A 402 -7.11 -0.16 -7.56
N GLY A 403 -6.34 0.48 -8.43
CA GLY A 403 -6.13 0.12 -9.82
C GLY A 403 -7.14 0.75 -10.79
N VAL A 404 -6.75 0.74 -12.06
CA VAL A 404 -7.46 1.36 -13.18
C VAL A 404 -8.78 0.63 -13.46
N ASP A 405 -9.85 1.37 -13.70
CA ASP A 405 -11.15 0.81 -14.10
C ASP A 405 -11.31 0.80 -15.64
N TRP A 406 -10.66 -0.15 -16.31
CA TRP A 406 -10.84 -0.32 -17.75
C TRP A 406 -12.16 -1.02 -18.13
N LEU A 407 -12.92 -1.50 -17.15
CA LEU A 407 -14.24 -2.13 -17.34
C LEU A 407 -15.36 -1.08 -17.51
N ALA A 408 -15.13 0.16 -17.08
CA ALA A 408 -16.07 1.25 -17.26
C ALA A 408 -16.34 1.55 -18.75
N GLY A 409 -17.54 2.03 -19.08
CA GLY A 409 -17.90 2.37 -20.47
C GLY A 409 -17.04 3.48 -21.08
N GLN A 410 -16.47 4.36 -20.24
CA GLN A 410 -15.47 5.36 -20.62
C GLN A 410 -14.30 5.29 -19.62
N PRO A 411 -13.34 4.38 -19.82
CA PRO A 411 -12.18 4.26 -18.95
C PRO A 411 -11.40 5.58 -18.90
N SER A 412 -11.19 6.09 -17.70
CA SER A 412 -10.34 7.27 -17.49
C SER A 412 -9.72 7.25 -16.10
N ASN A 413 -8.43 7.59 -16.05
CA ASN A 413 -7.72 7.82 -14.80
C ASN A 413 -7.98 9.22 -14.20
N SER A 414 -8.84 10.03 -14.84
CA SER A 414 -9.21 11.38 -14.35
C SER A 414 -10.35 11.38 -13.33
N ALA A 415 -11.26 10.41 -13.39
CA ALA A 415 -12.42 10.32 -12.50
C ALA A 415 -12.17 9.38 -11.31
N ILE A 416 -11.36 8.33 -11.50
CA ILE A 416 -10.98 7.37 -10.47
C ILE A 416 -9.45 7.30 -10.45
N VAL A 417 -8.86 7.80 -9.36
CA VAL A 417 -7.40 7.80 -9.21
C VAL A 417 -6.92 6.36 -9.04
N PRO A 418 -6.01 5.84 -9.90
CA PRO A 418 -5.68 4.41 -9.91
C PRO A 418 -4.78 4.00 -8.74
N ALA A 419 -4.17 4.95 -8.04
CA ALA A 419 -3.25 4.70 -6.94
C ALA A 419 -3.27 5.81 -5.90
N SER A 420 -2.79 5.52 -4.70
CA SER A 420 -2.86 6.44 -3.59
C SER A 420 -1.81 7.57 -3.68
N PRO A 421 -2.00 8.69 -2.96
CA PRO A 421 -0.99 9.76 -2.97
C PRO A 421 0.39 9.32 -2.48
N HIS A 422 0.45 8.33 -1.58
CA HIS A 422 1.72 7.71 -1.21
C HIS A 422 2.38 7.01 -2.41
N PHE A 423 1.61 6.30 -3.23
CA PHE A 423 2.13 5.63 -4.42
C PHE A 423 2.76 6.63 -5.38
N PHE A 424 2.03 7.70 -5.74
CA PHE A 424 2.53 8.69 -6.69
C PHE A 424 3.71 9.49 -6.15
N GLY A 425 3.66 9.91 -4.88
CA GLY A 425 4.76 10.62 -4.25
C GLY A 425 6.06 9.82 -4.18
N ASP A 426 5.98 8.49 -4.16
CA ASP A 426 7.17 7.61 -4.08
C ASP A 426 7.81 7.34 -5.46
N GLN A 427 7.15 7.67 -6.58
CA GLN A 427 7.64 7.29 -7.91
C GLN A 427 8.97 7.96 -8.28
N VAL A 428 9.19 9.21 -7.86
CA VAL A 428 10.46 9.91 -8.08
C VAL A 428 11.64 9.13 -7.49
N ARG A 429 11.49 8.68 -6.23
CA ARG A 429 12.50 7.84 -5.55
C ARG A 429 12.72 6.52 -6.28
N ARG A 430 11.64 5.85 -6.72
CA ARG A 430 11.74 4.58 -7.46
C ARG A 430 12.47 4.74 -8.78
N ARG A 431 12.21 5.84 -9.51
CA ARG A 431 12.91 6.14 -10.75
C ARG A 431 14.39 6.46 -10.53
N ASP A 432 14.75 7.13 -9.45
CA ASP A 432 16.16 7.32 -9.06
C ASP A 432 16.86 5.98 -8.82
N ILE A 433 16.18 5.03 -8.18
CA ILE A 433 16.71 3.67 -7.95
C ILE A 433 16.93 2.93 -9.26
N LEU A 434 15.94 2.96 -10.17
CA LEU A 434 16.09 2.37 -11.50
C LEU A 434 17.24 3.02 -12.27
N THR A 435 17.38 4.35 -12.19
CA THR A 435 18.47 5.08 -12.85
C THR A 435 19.83 4.67 -12.28
N ALA A 436 19.94 4.47 -10.97
CA ALA A 436 21.16 3.95 -10.35
C ALA A 436 21.48 2.53 -10.84
N PHE A 437 20.51 1.62 -10.86
CA PHE A 437 20.69 0.28 -11.41
C PHE A 437 21.12 0.30 -12.88
N ALA A 438 20.42 1.06 -13.72
CA ALA A 438 20.72 1.21 -15.15
C ALA A 438 22.16 1.67 -15.39
N ALA A 439 22.69 2.53 -14.51
CA ALA A 439 24.07 3.01 -14.54
C ALA A 439 25.09 2.09 -13.84
N GLY A 440 24.69 0.90 -13.38
CA GLY A 440 25.56 -0.03 -12.65
C GLY A 440 25.99 0.46 -11.27
N LYS A 441 25.27 1.41 -10.67
CA LYS A 441 25.55 1.97 -9.35
C LYS A 441 24.71 1.29 -8.29
N ARG A 442 25.23 1.22 -7.05
CA ARG A 442 24.44 0.78 -5.89
C ARG A 442 23.35 1.83 -5.60
N PRO A 443 22.05 1.46 -5.63
CA PRO A 443 21.00 2.41 -5.29
C PRO A 443 20.99 2.75 -3.80
N ASP A 444 20.58 3.97 -3.46
CA ASP A 444 20.10 4.26 -2.12
C ASP A 444 18.65 3.79 -2.02
N PHE A 445 18.35 2.85 -1.13
CA PHE A 445 17.00 2.33 -0.92
C PHE A 445 16.21 3.08 0.16
N SER A 446 16.84 4.05 0.85
CA SER A 446 16.19 4.82 1.91
C SER A 446 14.87 5.43 1.44
N ARG A 447 13.86 5.43 2.30
CA ARG A 447 12.56 6.07 2.08
C ARG A 447 12.23 7.00 3.23
N GLY A 448 11.52 8.09 2.93
CA GLY A 448 10.89 8.95 3.92
C GLY A 448 9.68 8.27 4.58
N PHE A 449 8.90 9.05 5.32
CA PHE A 449 7.60 8.63 5.83
C PHE A 449 6.57 8.54 4.68
N ALA A 450 5.60 7.63 4.72
CA ALA A 450 4.56 7.54 3.68
C ALA A 450 3.74 8.83 3.54
N SER A 451 3.66 9.63 4.61
CA SER A 451 3.05 10.97 4.60
C SER A 451 3.80 12.01 3.80
N ARG A 452 5.13 11.88 3.70
CA ARG A 452 6.01 12.88 3.13
C ARG A 452 7.10 12.19 2.30
N PRO A 453 6.99 12.22 0.96
CA PRO A 453 7.91 11.53 0.09
C PRO A 453 9.33 12.07 0.22
N GLN A 454 10.32 11.19 0.02
CA GLN A 454 11.72 11.58 -0.01
C GLN A 454 12.07 12.05 -1.42
N THR A 455 12.35 13.34 -1.57
CA THR A 455 12.52 13.95 -2.90
C THR A 455 13.93 13.86 -3.46
N ARG A 456 14.94 13.60 -2.64
CA ARG A 456 16.36 13.48 -3.05
C ARG A 456 16.84 14.65 -3.93
N GLY A 457 16.37 15.86 -3.63
CA GLY A 457 16.71 17.07 -4.38
C GLY A 457 15.89 17.28 -5.66
N SER A 458 15.05 16.33 -6.06
CA SER A 458 14.04 16.53 -7.10
C SER A 458 13.02 17.58 -6.68
N ARG A 459 12.55 18.35 -7.66
CA ARG A 459 11.48 19.36 -7.51
C ARG A 459 10.19 18.96 -8.22
N GLU A 460 10.12 17.75 -8.77
CA GLU A 460 8.94 17.30 -9.54
C GLU A 460 7.65 17.28 -8.72
N LEU A 461 7.74 17.10 -7.40
CA LEU A 461 6.57 17.09 -6.51
C LEU A 461 6.30 18.46 -5.86
N ALA A 462 7.13 19.47 -6.12
CA ALA A 462 6.98 20.77 -5.48
C ALA A 462 5.67 21.44 -5.90
N GLY A 463 4.89 21.90 -4.92
CA GLY A 463 3.57 22.48 -5.11
C GLY A 463 2.42 21.48 -5.27
N THR A 464 2.70 20.17 -5.29
CA THR A 464 1.68 19.11 -5.43
C THR A 464 1.15 18.65 -4.07
N GLU A 465 -0.03 18.04 -4.05
CA GLU A 465 -0.64 17.39 -2.89
C GLU A 465 0.26 16.29 -2.29
N TYR A 466 1.24 15.77 -3.05
CA TYR A 466 2.18 14.74 -2.58
C TYR A 466 3.24 15.30 -1.65
N GLN A 467 3.74 16.51 -1.91
CA GLN A 467 4.84 17.10 -1.15
C GLN A 467 4.36 18.22 -0.23
N ASP A 468 4.06 19.41 -0.75
CA ASP A 468 3.80 20.64 0.03
C ASP A 468 2.64 21.50 -0.51
N GLY A 469 1.96 21.05 -1.56
CA GLY A 469 0.78 21.68 -2.14
C GLY A 469 -0.49 21.48 -1.31
N TRP A 470 -1.63 21.84 -1.90
CA TRP A 470 -2.92 21.76 -1.21
C TRP A 470 -3.24 20.31 -0.80
N GLY A 471 -3.62 20.10 0.46
CA GLY A 471 -3.91 18.79 1.03
C GLY A 471 -2.67 17.96 1.45
N ALA A 472 -1.44 18.44 1.21
CA ALA A 472 -0.23 17.74 1.65
C ALA A 472 -0.07 17.77 3.18
N HIS A 473 0.48 16.69 3.76
CA HIS A 473 0.82 16.66 5.19
C HIS A 473 1.97 17.63 5.51
N CYS A 474 1.82 18.35 6.62
CA CYS A 474 2.76 19.35 7.11
C CYS A 474 2.93 19.27 8.64
N SER A 475 3.99 19.86 9.17
CA SER A 475 4.19 19.96 10.62
C SER A 475 3.49 21.20 11.18
N LEU A 476 2.69 21.00 12.22
CA LEU A 476 2.16 22.09 13.03
C LEU A 476 3.28 22.62 13.94
N GLN A 477 3.46 23.93 13.98
CA GLN A 477 4.49 24.58 14.80
C GLN A 477 4.07 24.78 16.27
N THR A 478 2.86 24.39 16.64
CA THR A 478 2.28 24.59 17.97
C THR A 478 2.24 23.30 18.77
N ALA A 479 3.37 22.91 19.33
CA ALA A 479 3.45 21.91 20.40
C ALA A 479 4.13 22.49 21.65
N GLY A 480 3.67 23.65 22.13
CA GLY A 480 3.94 24.17 23.49
C GLY A 480 5.39 24.54 23.86
N SER A 481 6.41 24.06 23.14
CA SER A 481 7.84 24.21 23.45
C SER A 481 8.53 25.36 22.69
N GLY A 482 7.84 25.98 21.73
CA GLY A 482 8.42 26.99 20.83
C GLY A 482 9.48 26.45 19.86
N THR A 483 9.77 25.15 19.86
CA THR A 483 10.79 24.52 19.00
C THR A 483 10.13 23.50 18.06
N ALA A 484 10.43 23.61 16.76
CA ALA A 484 9.95 22.66 15.77
C ALA A 484 10.54 21.26 15.99
N ASP A 485 9.73 20.23 15.81
CA ASP A 485 10.21 18.85 15.88
C ASP A 485 11.22 18.57 14.75
N LYS A 486 12.40 18.08 15.14
CA LYS A 486 13.52 17.83 14.21
C LYS A 486 13.21 16.76 13.15
N SER A 487 12.28 15.85 13.42
CA SER A 487 11.85 14.81 12.47
C SER A 487 10.94 15.37 11.38
N PHE A 488 10.25 16.49 11.64
CA PHE A 488 9.24 17.06 10.75
C PHE A 488 9.61 18.44 10.20
N THR A 489 10.85 18.89 10.40
CA THR A 489 11.29 20.24 10.02
C THR A 489 11.12 20.53 8.52
N SER A 490 11.24 19.51 7.65
CA SER A 490 11.06 19.63 6.20
C SER A 490 9.59 19.59 5.75
N TRP A 491 8.64 19.42 6.67
CA TRP A 491 7.22 19.27 6.37
C TRP A 491 6.53 20.63 6.33
N SER A 492 6.93 21.47 5.39
CA SER A 492 6.35 22.78 5.14
C SER A 492 5.25 22.74 4.07
N CYS A 493 4.53 23.85 3.95
CA CYS A 493 3.58 24.10 2.86
C CYS A 493 4.17 25.07 1.82
N ALA A 494 3.71 24.93 0.58
CA ALA A 494 4.04 25.81 -0.53
C ALA A 494 3.52 27.24 -0.29
N LYS A 495 4.06 28.19 -1.06
CA LYS A 495 3.70 29.62 -0.96
C LYS A 495 2.19 29.82 -1.08
N GLY A 496 1.60 30.57 -0.14
CA GLY A 496 0.17 30.87 -0.10
C GLY A 496 -0.68 29.86 0.69
N LEU A 497 -0.08 28.76 1.13
CA LEU A 497 -0.70 27.77 1.99
C LEU A 497 -0.17 27.90 3.43
N THR A 498 -0.98 27.47 4.39
CA THR A 498 -0.60 27.34 5.80
C THR A 498 -0.88 25.94 6.29
N CYS A 499 -0.05 25.47 7.21
CA CYS A 499 -0.29 24.20 7.89
C CYS A 499 -1.41 24.39 8.90
N GLN A 500 -2.54 23.68 8.69
CA GLN A 500 -3.70 23.75 9.56
C GLN A 500 -3.96 22.37 10.16
N ALA A 501 -4.44 22.33 11.41
CA ALA A 501 -4.70 21.07 12.08
C ALA A 501 -5.75 20.26 11.31
N ALA A 502 -5.45 18.97 11.12
CA ALA A 502 -6.37 17.99 10.60
C ALA A 502 -6.84 17.13 11.78
N ALA A 503 -8.15 17.08 12.04
CA ALA A 503 -8.71 16.41 13.21
C ALA A 503 -8.10 16.91 14.55
N ALA A 504 -7.94 16.03 15.56
CA ALA A 504 -7.40 16.42 16.87
C ALA A 504 -5.86 16.43 16.93
N SER A 505 -5.18 16.24 15.79
CA SER A 505 -3.73 16.06 15.74
C SER A 505 -3.03 17.37 16.09
N ARG A 506 -2.11 17.28 17.06
CA ARG A 506 -1.36 18.43 17.58
C ARG A 506 0.01 18.63 16.90
N ARG A 507 0.44 17.68 16.06
CA ARG A 507 1.80 17.68 15.47
C ARG A 507 1.79 17.72 13.95
N ILE A 508 0.86 17.01 13.32
CA ILE A 508 0.76 16.94 11.86
C ILE A 508 -0.56 17.57 11.42
N GLY A 509 -0.49 18.47 10.45
CA GLY A 509 -1.61 19.12 9.81
C GLY A 509 -1.64 18.85 8.32
N MET A 510 -2.51 19.58 7.63
CA MET A 510 -2.60 19.61 6.17
C MET A 510 -2.42 21.04 5.65
N CYS A 511 -1.84 21.15 4.46
CA CYS A 511 -1.64 22.41 3.79
C CYS A 511 -2.94 22.90 3.15
N PHE A 512 -3.48 24.01 3.65
CA PHE A 512 -4.68 24.65 3.10
C PHE A 512 -4.43 26.13 2.82
N ILE A 513 -5.34 26.74 2.05
CA ILE A 513 -5.28 28.18 1.78
C ILE A 513 -5.31 28.92 3.12
N LYS A 514 -4.41 29.91 3.26
CA LYS A 514 -4.37 30.78 4.43
C LYS A 514 -5.77 31.40 4.64
N THR A 515 -6.48 30.94 5.67
CA THR A 515 -7.71 31.61 6.13
C THR A 515 -7.30 33.00 6.58
N ARG A 516 -7.92 34.03 5.98
CA ARG A 516 -7.67 35.43 6.31
C ARG A 516 -8.08 35.74 7.73
#